data_AF-A0A0L0BG89-F1
#
_entry.id   AF-A0A0L0BG89-F1
#
_cell.length_a   1.000
_cell.length_b   1.000
_cell.length_c   1.000
_cell.angle_alpha   90.00
_cell.angle_beta   90.00
_cell.angle_gamma   90.00
#
_symmetry.space_group_name_H-M   'P 1'
#
loop_
_entity.id
_entity.type
_entity.pdbx_description
1 polymer ?
#
loop_
_entity_poly.entity_id
_entity_poly.type
_entity_poly.pdbx_seq_one_letter_code
_entity_poly.pdbx_strand_id
1 'polypeptide(L)'
;MTVRMFAGYANSPLWSAGGPVALAELDLPDDLRTGLARWEADSYGGDGLLGDVSPAYGGVLAEWLAGELGAGIEVHLRTGTAEDSLVFTSTAPPRSPAAAAMLLHEAAEERALHAQLSTGPWYAYAPLSGTTFSGHADTPPSP
;
A
#
# COMPACT_ATOMS: atom_id res chain seq x y z
N MET A 1 -6.82 9.16 -1.62
CA MET A 1 -6.16 8.04 -0.90
C MET A 1 -5.25 7.34 -1.87
N THR A 2 -4.13 6.79 -1.42
CA THR A 2 -3.18 6.08 -2.29
C THR A 2 -3.11 4.61 -1.87
N VAL A 3 -3.29 3.71 -2.83
CA VAL A 3 -3.00 2.29 -2.72
C VAL A 3 -1.73 2.04 -3.51
N ARG A 4 -0.70 1.49 -2.85
CA ARG A 4 0.53 1.08 -3.50
C ARG A 4 0.40 -0.36 -3.93
N MET A 5 0.90 -0.66 -5.13
CA MET A 5 0.90 -1.98 -5.71
C MET A 5 2.32 -2.35 -6.11
N PHE A 6 2.84 -3.46 -5.57
CA PHE A 6 4.18 -3.95 -5.87
C PHE A 6 4.27 -5.41 -5.48
N ALA A 7 4.96 -6.21 -6.30
CA ALA A 7 5.06 -7.64 -6.07
C ALA A 7 6.27 -7.99 -5.18
N GLY A 8 6.15 -9.09 -4.42
CA GLY A 8 7.27 -9.74 -3.75
C GLY A 8 7.56 -9.21 -2.35
N TYR A 9 6.61 -8.55 -1.70
CA TYR A 9 6.82 -7.92 -0.41
C TYR A 9 5.71 -8.23 0.60
N ALA A 10 6.11 -8.86 1.71
CA ALA A 10 5.23 -9.25 2.82
C ALA A 10 4.02 -10.13 2.44
N ASN A 11 4.10 -10.92 1.37
CA ASN A 11 3.04 -11.79 0.86
C ASN A 11 1.74 -11.03 0.52
N SER A 12 1.83 -9.74 0.18
CA SER A 12 0.69 -8.99 -0.33
C SER A 12 1.12 -8.01 -1.41
N PRO A 13 0.50 -8.08 -2.60
CA PRO A 13 0.80 -7.15 -3.69
C PRO A 13 0.18 -5.77 -3.47
N LEU A 14 -0.68 -5.57 -2.46
CA LEU A 14 -1.41 -4.32 -2.20
C LEU A 14 -1.10 -3.76 -0.82
N TRP A 15 -0.88 -2.45 -0.78
CA TRP A 15 -0.49 -1.72 0.41
C TRP A 15 -1.30 -0.43 0.54
N SER A 16 -1.90 -0.23 1.71
CA SER A 16 -2.53 1.02 2.11
C SER A 16 -1.52 1.85 2.92
N ALA A 17 -1.97 2.97 3.48
CA ALA A 17 -1.19 3.70 4.47
C ALA A 17 -1.06 2.93 5.80
N GLY A 18 -2.00 2.03 6.11
CA GLY A 18 -1.99 1.18 7.30
C GLY A 18 -1.10 -0.06 7.19
N GLY A 19 -0.68 -0.44 5.99
CA GLY A 19 0.24 -1.57 5.76
C GLY A 19 -0.21 -2.50 4.62
N PRO A 20 0.25 -3.77 4.61
CA PRO A 20 -0.17 -4.73 3.61
C PRO A 20 -1.67 -5.03 3.76
N VAL A 21 -2.39 -5.02 2.64
CA VAL A 21 -3.83 -5.29 2.60
C VAL A 21 -4.05 -6.74 2.22
N ALA A 22 -4.86 -7.47 2.98
CA ALA A 22 -5.19 -8.85 2.63
C ALA A 22 -6.19 -8.88 1.46
N LEU A 23 -5.81 -9.50 0.34
CA LEU A 23 -6.69 -9.63 -0.84
C LEU A 23 -8.02 -10.34 -0.53
N ALA A 24 -8.02 -11.24 0.46
CA ALA A 24 -9.22 -11.96 0.87
C ALA A 24 -10.25 -11.08 1.59
N GLU A 25 -9.79 -9.98 2.20
CA GLU A 25 -10.63 -9.03 2.94
C GLU A 25 -11.21 -7.95 2.03
N LEU A 26 -10.59 -7.73 0.87
CA LEU A 26 -11.11 -6.86 -0.16
C LEU A 26 -12.21 -7.57 -0.97
N ASP A 27 -13.39 -6.97 -1.00
CA ASP A 27 -14.51 -7.38 -1.87
C ASP A 27 -14.22 -7.00 -3.34
N LEU A 28 -13.18 -7.61 -3.90
CA LEU A 28 -12.75 -7.47 -5.29
C LEU A 28 -13.21 -8.69 -6.11
N PRO A 29 -13.42 -8.53 -7.43
CA PRO A 29 -13.74 -9.62 -8.32
C PRO A 29 -12.69 -10.75 -8.24
N ASP A 30 -13.15 -12.01 -8.31
CA ASP A 30 -12.30 -13.20 -8.20
C ASP A 30 -11.15 -13.22 -9.21
N ASP A 31 -11.42 -12.81 -10.45
CA ASP A 31 -10.43 -12.77 -11.51
C ASP A 31 -9.32 -11.75 -11.21
N LEU A 32 -9.67 -10.59 -10.66
CA LEU A 32 -8.69 -9.57 -10.26
C LEU A 32 -7.88 -10.06 -9.05
N ARG A 33 -8.51 -10.67 -8.04
CA ARG A 33 -7.79 -11.24 -6.89
C ARG A 33 -6.83 -12.34 -7.32
N THR A 34 -7.26 -13.21 -8.24
CA THR A 34 -6.44 -14.28 -8.79
C THR A 34 -5.27 -13.73 -9.60
N GLY A 35 -5.52 -12.70 -10.41
CA GLY A 35 -4.47 -12.00 -11.17
C GLY A 35 -3.42 -11.36 -10.27
N LEU A 36 -3.85 -10.66 -9.21
CA LEU A 36 -2.97 -10.05 -8.21
C LEU A 36 -2.15 -11.11 -7.45
N ALA A 37 -2.79 -12.20 -7.01
CA ALA A 37 -2.12 -13.29 -6.30
C ALA A 37 -1.10 -14.01 -7.19
N ARG A 38 -1.43 -14.20 -8.47
CA ARG A 38 -0.50 -14.77 -9.45
C ARG A 38 0.69 -13.83 -9.68
N TRP A 39 0.43 -12.55 -9.86
CA TRP A 39 1.47 -11.53 -10.04
C TRP A 39 2.43 -11.47 -8.85
N GLU A 40 1.90 -11.60 -7.63
CA GLU A 40 2.69 -11.75 -6.40
C GLU A 40 3.50 -13.05 -6.41
N ALA A 41 2.90 -14.19 -6.73
CA ALA A 41 3.58 -15.48 -6.74
C ALA A 41 4.71 -15.56 -7.79
N ASP A 42 4.50 -14.98 -8.98
CA ASP A 42 5.48 -14.94 -10.06
C ASP A 42 6.75 -14.17 -9.64
N SER A 43 6.63 -13.23 -8.70
CA SER A 43 7.78 -12.51 -8.11
C SER A 43 8.68 -13.34 -7.21
N TYR A 44 8.13 -14.40 -6.60
CA TYR A 44 8.86 -15.32 -5.72
C TYR A 44 9.42 -16.55 -6.47
N GLY A 45 8.97 -16.80 -7.70
CA GLY A 45 9.30 -17.98 -8.49
C GLY A 45 10.59 -17.91 -9.32
N GLY A 46 11.31 -16.79 -9.30
CA GLY A 46 12.58 -16.64 -10.02
C GLY A 46 13.80 -17.07 -9.21
N ASP A 47 14.86 -17.55 -9.88
CA ASP A 47 16.14 -17.98 -9.27
C ASP A 47 16.99 -16.82 -8.67
N GLY A 48 16.37 -15.69 -8.32
CA GLY A 48 17.01 -14.47 -7.86
C GLY A 48 16.09 -13.62 -6.99
N LEU A 49 16.68 -12.67 -6.25
CA LEU A 49 16.07 -11.87 -5.17
C LEU A 49 14.80 -11.07 -5.51
N LEU A 50 14.41 -10.99 -6.78
CA LEU A 50 13.12 -10.54 -7.30
C LEU A 50 12.93 -11.24 -8.66
N GLY A 51 11.91 -12.08 -8.84
CA GLY A 51 11.59 -12.67 -10.13
C GLY A 51 11.37 -11.61 -11.21
N ASP A 52 11.49 -11.97 -12.49
CA ASP A 52 11.21 -11.09 -13.63
C ASP A 52 9.69 -10.84 -13.74
N VAL A 53 9.18 -10.00 -12.84
CA VAL A 53 7.76 -9.64 -12.77
C VAL A 53 7.45 -8.70 -13.92
N SER A 54 6.62 -9.13 -14.86
CA SER A 54 6.23 -8.31 -16.02
C SER A 54 5.61 -6.98 -15.58
N PRO A 55 6.26 -5.84 -15.83
CA PRO A 55 5.71 -4.51 -15.54
C PRO A 55 4.42 -4.26 -16.32
N ALA A 56 4.31 -4.82 -17.53
CA ALA A 56 3.13 -4.70 -18.38
C ALA A 56 1.91 -5.41 -17.76
N TYR A 57 2.09 -6.60 -17.20
CA TYR A 57 0.99 -7.31 -16.53
C TYR A 57 0.56 -6.59 -15.24
N GLY A 58 1.53 -6.10 -14.46
CA GLY A 58 1.26 -5.23 -13.31
C GLY A 58 0.46 -3.98 -13.69
N GLY A 59 0.78 -3.36 -14.83
CA GLY A 59 0.04 -2.20 -15.35
C GLY A 59 -1.42 -2.50 -15.65
N VAL A 60 -1.71 -3.64 -16.30
CA VAL A 60 -3.09 -4.07 -16.59
C VAL A 60 -3.89 -4.29 -15.29
N LEU A 61 -3.28 -4.94 -14.30
CA LEU A 61 -3.90 -5.17 -13.00
C LEU A 61 -4.12 -3.86 -12.22
N ALA A 62 -3.18 -2.92 -12.28
CA ALA A 62 -3.30 -1.62 -11.63
C ALA A 62 -4.40 -0.75 -12.24
N GLU A 63 -4.53 -0.75 -13.57
CA GLU A 63 -5.63 -0.08 -14.28
C GLU A 63 -6.99 -0.69 -13.93
N TRP A 64 -7.09 -2.02 -13.91
CA TRP A 64 -8.32 -2.70 -13.49
C TRP A 64 -8.66 -2.35 -12.05
N LEU A 65 -7.70 -2.45 -11.13
CA LEU A 65 -7.89 -2.09 -9.73
C LEU A 65 -8.36 -0.64 -9.57
N ALA A 66 -7.78 0.32 -10.30
CA ALA A 66 -8.24 1.70 -10.28
C ALA A 66 -9.71 1.83 -10.73
N GLY A 67 -10.14 1.05 -11.73
CA GLY A 67 -11.53 0.97 -12.15
C GLY A 67 -12.47 0.36 -11.09
N GLU A 68 -12.01 -0.65 -10.35
CA GLU A 68 -12.77 -1.27 -9.26
C GLU A 68 -12.94 -0.33 -8.07
N LEU A 69 -11.88 0.39 -7.72
CA LEU A 69 -11.83 1.32 -6.57
C LEU A 69 -12.48 2.68 -6.88
N GLY A 70 -12.54 3.07 -8.16
CA GLY A 70 -13.21 4.27 -8.60
C GLY A 70 -12.54 5.58 -8.17
N ALA A 71 -13.29 6.67 -8.33
CA ALA A 71 -12.82 8.03 -8.06
C ALA A 71 -12.39 8.26 -6.60
N GLY A 72 -11.30 9.01 -6.42
CA GLY A 72 -10.77 9.39 -5.10
C GLY A 72 -9.70 8.45 -4.53
N ILE A 73 -9.42 7.34 -5.23
CA ILE A 73 -8.35 6.40 -4.89
C ILE A 73 -7.37 6.33 -6.07
N GLU A 74 -6.09 6.54 -5.77
CA GLU A 74 -4.98 6.42 -6.72
C GLU A 74 -4.29 5.08 -6.50
N VAL A 75 -4.02 4.36 -7.58
CA VAL A 75 -3.24 3.12 -7.55
C VAL A 75 -1.83 3.42 -8.05
N HIS A 76 -0.84 3.23 -7.19
CA HIS A 76 0.57 3.50 -7.47
C HIS A 76 1.30 2.18 -7.64
N LEU A 77 1.49 1.78 -8.90
CA LEU A 77 2.27 0.60 -9.26
C LEU A 77 3.75 0.92 -9.19
N ARG A 78 4.51 0.19 -8.37
CA ARG A 78 5.98 0.32 -8.31
C ARG A 78 6.64 -0.83 -9.07
N THR A 79 7.49 -0.47 -10.02
CA THR A 79 8.22 -1.42 -10.86
C THR A 79 9.71 -1.13 -10.72
N GLY A 80 10.39 -1.77 -9.76
CA GLY A 80 11.81 -1.55 -9.50
C GLY A 80 12.09 -0.71 -8.25
N THR A 81 12.95 0.31 -8.36
CA THR A 81 13.31 1.19 -7.23
C THR A 81 12.14 2.11 -6.86
N ALA A 82 12.15 2.64 -5.64
CA ALA A 82 11.02 3.40 -5.07
C ALA A 82 10.61 4.67 -5.84
N GLU A 83 11.42 5.13 -6.80
CA GLU A 83 11.16 6.31 -7.63
C GLU A 83 10.37 5.99 -8.91
N ASP A 84 10.41 4.74 -9.40
CA ASP A 84 9.68 4.31 -10.60
C ASP A 84 8.26 3.85 -10.22
N SER A 85 7.36 4.83 -10.07
CA SER A 85 5.95 4.60 -9.77
C SER A 85 5.05 5.07 -10.92
N LEU A 86 4.24 4.16 -11.45
CA LEU A 86 3.16 4.47 -12.38
C LEU A 86 1.87 4.72 -11.59
N VAL A 87 1.17 5.81 -11.89
CA VAL A 87 -0.05 6.21 -11.18
C VAL A 87 -1.26 5.97 -12.08
N PHE A 88 -2.20 5.19 -11.58
CA PHE A 88 -3.47 4.87 -12.21
C PHE A 88 -4.61 5.47 -11.40
N THR A 89 -5.55 6.11 -12.07
CA THR A 89 -6.72 6.73 -11.45
C THR A 89 -7.95 6.45 -12.27
N SER A 90 -9.11 6.39 -11.61
CA SER A 90 -10.41 6.34 -12.27
C SER A 90 -11.19 7.60 -11.94
N THR A 91 -11.98 8.10 -12.88
CA THR A 91 -12.96 9.17 -12.66
C THR A 91 -14.38 8.62 -12.52
N ALA A 92 -14.57 7.32 -12.74
CA ALA A 92 -15.86 6.65 -12.63
C ALA A 92 -16.18 6.29 -11.16
N PRO A 93 -17.45 6.07 -10.81
CA PRO A 93 -17.82 5.46 -9.54
C PRO A 93 -17.17 4.08 -9.36
N PRO A 94 -16.92 3.65 -8.10
CA PRO A 94 -16.36 2.33 -7.82
C PRO A 94 -17.28 1.23 -8.34
N ARG A 95 -16.70 0.25 -9.04
CA ARG A 95 -17.40 -1.00 -9.40
C ARG A 95 -17.45 -1.97 -8.22
N SER A 96 -16.47 -1.88 -7.33
CA SER A 96 -16.37 -2.61 -6.06
C SER A 96 -16.49 -1.64 -4.88
N PRO A 97 -17.71 -1.13 -4.57
CA PRO A 97 -17.90 -0.06 -3.60
C PRO A 97 -17.51 -0.45 -2.17
N ALA A 98 -17.66 -1.73 -1.79
CA ALA A 98 -17.26 -2.21 -0.46
C ALA A 98 -15.74 -2.16 -0.27
N ALA A 99 -14.97 -2.61 -1.26
CA ALA A 99 -13.50 -2.50 -1.25
C ALA A 99 -13.03 -1.04 -1.17
N ALA A 100 -13.63 -0.16 -1.98
CA ALA A 100 -13.32 1.27 -1.94
C ALA A 100 -13.64 1.90 -0.57
N ALA A 101 -14.80 1.59 0.01
CA ALA A 101 -15.22 2.09 1.32
C ALA A 101 -14.27 1.64 2.44
N MET A 102 -13.86 0.37 2.44
CA MET A 102 -12.93 -0.17 3.42
C MET A 102 -11.58 0.58 3.38
N LEU A 103 -11.00 0.76 2.19
CA LEU A 103 -9.73 1.47 2.03
C LEU A 103 -9.83 2.95 2.41
N LEU A 104 -10.95 3.61 2.10
CA LEU A 104 -11.18 5.00 2.50
C LEU A 104 -11.36 5.14 4.01
N HIS A 105 -12.02 4.17 4.64
CA HIS A 105 -12.20 4.11 6.09
C HIS A 105 -10.86 3.95 6.80
N GLU A 106 -10.06 2.97 6.38
CA GLU A 106 -8.71 2.73 6.91
C GLU A 106 -7.82 3.98 6.76
N ALA A 107 -7.88 4.64 5.61
CA ALA A 107 -7.15 5.89 5.37
C ALA A 107 -7.62 7.04 6.28
N ALA A 108 -8.90 7.05 6.68
CA ALA A 108 -9.43 8.05 7.60
C ALA A 108 -8.99 7.76 9.03
N GLU A 109 -8.97 6.49 9.45
CA GLU A 109 -8.45 6.06 10.75
C GLU A 109 -6.96 6.36 10.89
N GLU A 110 -6.17 6.05 9.86
CA GLU A 110 -4.73 6.35 9.83
C GLU A 110 -4.46 7.86 9.90
N ARG A 111 -5.20 8.68 9.14
CA ARG A 111 -5.13 10.15 9.27
C ARG A 111 -5.52 10.64 10.67
N ALA A 112 -6.54 10.06 11.29
CA ALA A 112 -6.96 10.42 12.64
C ALA A 112 -5.91 10.03 13.69
N LEU A 113 -5.31 8.84 13.55
CA LEU A 113 -4.22 8.39 14.40
C LEU A 113 -2.97 9.25 14.20
N HIS A 114 -2.57 9.52 12.96
CA HIS A 114 -1.46 10.41 12.66
C HIS A 114 -1.70 11.81 13.22
N ALA A 115 -2.92 12.36 13.12
CA ALA A 115 -3.25 13.64 13.74
C ALA A 115 -3.05 13.60 15.28
N GLN A 116 -3.49 12.53 15.95
CA GLN A 116 -3.26 12.35 17.39
C GLN A 116 -1.76 12.25 17.72
N LEU A 117 -1.01 11.42 16.98
CA LEU A 117 0.42 11.19 17.21
C LEU A 117 1.29 12.40 16.85
N SER A 118 0.89 13.19 15.85
CA SER A 118 1.62 14.39 15.41
C SER A 118 1.64 15.52 16.45
N THR A 119 0.81 15.40 17.50
CA THR A 119 0.77 16.36 18.62
C THR A 119 1.61 15.92 19.84
N GLY A 120 2.27 14.76 19.78
CA GLY A 120 3.15 14.23 20.84
C GLY A 120 4.62 14.09 20.41
N PRO A 121 5.55 13.85 21.35
CA PRO A 121 6.92 13.50 21.00
C PRO A 121 6.95 12.20 20.19
N TRP A 122 7.71 12.19 19.09
CA TRP A 122 7.80 11.01 18.23
C TRP A 122 8.49 9.87 18.98
N TYR A 123 7.93 8.67 18.88
CA TYR A 123 8.54 7.46 19.39
C TYR A 123 8.67 6.40 18.29
N ALA A 124 9.80 5.69 18.27
CA ALA A 124 10.01 4.52 17.42
C ALA A 124 10.10 3.28 18.32
N TYR A 125 9.32 2.25 18.00
CA TYR A 125 9.32 0.97 18.72
C TYR A 125 10.01 -0.10 17.88
N ALA A 126 10.98 -0.80 18.46
CA ALA A 126 11.65 -1.95 17.88
C ALA A 126 11.12 -3.24 18.53
N PRO A 127 10.25 -4.02 17.87
CA PRO A 127 9.58 -5.18 18.47
C PRO A 127 10.56 -6.29 18.87
N LEU A 128 11.63 -6.46 18.10
CA LEU A 128 12.61 -7.55 18.29
C LEU A 128 13.57 -7.30 19.46
N SER A 129 13.81 -6.05 19.83
CA SER A 129 14.71 -5.68 20.93
C SER A 129 13.97 -5.10 22.14
N GLY A 130 12.64 -4.92 22.04
CA GLY A 130 11.83 -4.26 23.05
C GLY A 130 12.22 -2.79 23.29
N THR A 131 12.98 -2.18 22.37
CA THR A 131 13.55 -0.85 22.58
C THR A 131 12.60 0.21 22.05
N THR A 132 12.32 1.21 22.87
CA THR A 132 11.60 2.43 22.47
C THR A 132 12.59 3.58 22.38
N PHE A 133 12.65 4.24 21.23
CA PHE A 133 13.32 5.51 21.04
C PHE A 133 12.29 6.61 21.15
N SER A 134 12.59 7.69 21.85
CA SER A 134 11.79 8.91 21.85
C SER A 134 12.66 10.06 21.42
N GLY A 135 12.23 10.83 20.42
CA GLY A 135 12.89 12.07 20.06
C GLY A 135 12.73 13.08 21.19
N HIS A 136 13.79 13.40 21.91
CA HIS A 136 13.82 14.66 22.65
C HIS A 136 13.81 15.79 21.62
N ALA A 137 12.93 16.77 21.81
CA ALA A 137 13.09 18.04 21.13
C ALA A 137 14.40 18.65 21.64
N ASP A 138 15.45 18.60 20.82
CA ASP A 138 16.70 19.31 21.09
C ASP A 138 16.36 20.79 21.25
N THR A 139 16.27 21.23 22.50
CA THR A 139 16.24 22.66 22.82
C THR A 139 17.67 23.14 22.66
N PRO A 140 17.99 24.03 21.70
CA PRO A 140 19.35 24.54 21.58
C PRO A 140 19.72 25.26 22.88
N PRO A 141 20.96 25.10 23.39
CA PRO A 141 21.38 25.81 24.59
C PRO A 141 21.29 27.32 24.34
N SER A 142 20.55 28.03 25.19
CA SER A 142 20.56 29.50 25.17
C SER A 142 21.94 30.03 25.55
N PRO A 143 22.41 31.12 24.90
CA PRO A 143 23.69 31.75 25.18
C PRO A 143 23.76 32.40 26.56
#